data_AF-A0A8J6YL02-F1
#
_entry.id   AF-A0A8J6YL02-F1
#
_cell.length_a   1.000
_cell.length_b   1.000
_cell.length_c   1.000
_cell.angle_alpha   90.00
_cell.angle_beta   90.00
_cell.angle_gamma   90.00
#
_symmetry.space_group_name_H-M   'P 1'
#
loop_
_entity.id
_entity.type
_entity.pdbx_description
1 polymer ?
#
loop_
_entity_poly.entity_id
_entity_poly.type
_entity_poly.pdbx_seq_one_letter_code
_entity_poly.pdbx_strand_id
1 'polypeptide(L)'
;MIGNSPASSVQRLLFRMIGAYKSADQASDSGDFVQNIHLSRTIAEQLREAAAEGAAGAPHGLEEFLEAVSRTTRKGQTPEDRELLGLADWAHRLYEDCKGCEKRSVAPKVEESSTIAAE
;
A
#
# COMPACT_ATOMS: atom_id res chain seq x y z
N MET A 1 13.56 20.66 -2.71
CA MET A 1 12.30 19.92 -2.52
C MET A 1 12.64 18.45 -2.64
N ILE A 2 12.48 17.66 -1.56
CA ILE A 2 12.75 16.21 -1.60
C ILE A 2 11.57 15.57 -2.32
N GLY A 3 11.79 15.19 -3.57
CA GLY A 3 10.82 14.46 -4.38
C GLY A 3 10.70 13.03 -3.85
N ASN A 4 9.76 12.79 -2.95
CA ASN A 4 9.32 11.45 -2.55
C ASN A 4 8.50 10.83 -3.71
N SER A 5 9.17 10.49 -4.81
CA SER A 5 8.58 9.61 -5.80
C SER A 5 8.45 8.22 -5.17
N PRO A 6 7.29 7.54 -5.27
CA PRO A 6 7.12 6.20 -4.70
C PRO A 6 8.15 5.25 -5.32
N ALA A 7 8.97 4.64 -4.46
CA ALA A 7 10.12 3.81 -4.82
C ALA A 7 9.71 2.47 -5.44
N SER A 8 8.48 1.99 -5.16
CA SER A 8 7.95 0.74 -5.72
C SER A 8 6.54 0.91 -6.32
N SER A 9 6.19 0.03 -7.27
CA SER A 9 4.84 -0.03 -7.86
C SER A 9 3.76 -0.21 -6.78
N VAL A 10 4.02 -1.04 -5.77
CA VAL A 10 3.14 -1.24 -4.60
C VAL A 10 2.92 0.07 -3.85
N GLN A 11 3.99 0.82 -3.53
CA GLN A 11 3.87 2.09 -2.83
C GLN A 11 3.09 3.14 -3.62
N ARG A 12 3.28 3.20 -4.95
CA ARG A 12 2.50 4.09 -5.84
C ARG A 12 1.02 3.73 -5.86
N LEU A 13 0.71 2.43 -5.92
CA LEU A 13 -0.66 1.94 -5.94
C LEU A 13 -1.36 2.17 -4.59
N LEU A 14 -0.68 1.95 -3.46
CA LEU A 14 -1.20 2.30 -2.12
C LEU A 14 -1.50 3.80 -2.00
N PHE A 15 -0.63 4.66 -2.51
CA PHE A 15 -0.90 6.11 -2.53
C PHE A 15 -2.15 6.46 -3.36
N ARG A 16 -2.34 5.81 -4.53
CA ARG A 16 -3.55 5.99 -5.34
C ARG A 16 -4.80 5.46 -4.63
N MET A 17 -4.69 4.34 -3.92
CA MET A 17 -5.78 3.75 -3.12
C MET A 17 -6.28 4.74 -2.05
N ILE A 18 -5.34 5.34 -1.31
CA ILE A 18 -5.64 6.38 -0.31
C ILE A 18 -6.37 7.57 -0.94
N GLY A 19 -5.90 8.02 -2.11
CA GLY A 19 -6.56 9.10 -2.86
C GLY A 19 -7.98 8.72 -3.27
N ALA A 20 -8.19 7.50 -3.77
CA ALA A 20 -9.52 7.02 -4.15
C ALA A 20 -10.48 6.96 -2.94
N TYR A 21 -10.00 6.54 -1.76
CA TYR A 21 -10.81 6.56 -0.54
C TYR A 21 -11.18 7.96 -0.08
N LYS A 22 -10.25 8.92 -0.12
CA LYS A 22 -10.55 10.33 0.21
C LYS A 22 -11.58 10.94 -0.75
N SER A 23 -11.43 10.65 -2.05
CA SER A 23 -12.40 11.09 -3.06
C SER A 23 -13.76 10.41 -2.86
N ALA A 24 -13.80 9.13 -2.48
CA ALA A 24 -15.03 8.43 -2.13
C ALA A 24 -15.71 9.06 -0.90
N ASP A 25 -14.95 9.36 0.15
CA ASP A 25 -15.46 10.02 1.37
C ASP A 25 -16.07 11.38 1.05
N GLN A 26 -15.39 12.21 0.26
CA GLN A 26 -15.89 13.52 -0.16
C GLN A 26 -17.12 13.42 -1.08
N ALA A 27 -17.24 12.32 -1.82
CA ALA A 27 -18.37 12.03 -2.71
C ALA A 27 -19.45 11.18 -2.04
N SER A 28 -19.42 10.97 -0.71
CA SER A 28 -20.28 10.01 -0.01
C SER A 28 -21.79 10.23 -0.18
N ASP A 29 -22.16 11.46 -0.54
CA ASP A 29 -23.55 11.90 -0.74
C ASP A 29 -23.83 12.24 -2.22
N SER A 30 -22.90 11.94 -3.13
CA SER A 30 -23.03 12.15 -4.57
C SER A 30 -23.01 10.83 -5.35
N GLY A 31 -23.43 10.88 -6.62
CA GLY A 31 -23.36 9.73 -7.54
C GLY A 31 -21.93 9.27 -7.85
N ASP A 32 -20.91 10.06 -7.49
CA ASP A 32 -19.51 9.76 -7.78
C ASP A 32 -18.89 8.78 -6.77
N PHE A 33 -19.56 8.51 -5.64
CA PHE A 33 -19.12 7.52 -4.65
C PHE A 33 -18.83 6.16 -5.30
N VAL A 34 -19.76 5.70 -6.14
CA VAL A 34 -19.69 4.39 -6.81
C VAL A 34 -18.48 4.30 -7.73
N GLN A 35 -18.18 5.37 -8.47
CA GLN A 35 -17.01 5.42 -9.35
C GLN A 35 -15.70 5.30 -8.56
N ASN A 36 -15.61 5.97 -7.41
CA ASN A 36 -14.43 5.90 -6.54
C ASN A 36 -14.27 4.52 -5.88
N ILE A 37 -15.36 3.83 -5.55
CA ILE A 37 -15.31 2.43 -5.08
C ILE A 37 -14.85 1.49 -6.20
N HIS A 38 -15.32 1.66 -7.44
CA HIS A 38 -14.82 0.88 -8.57
C HIS A 38 -13.33 1.11 -8.83
N LEU A 39 -12.87 2.36 -8.79
CA LEU A 39 -11.46 2.70 -8.90
C LEU A 39 -10.63 2.00 -7.82
N SER A 40 -11.14 1.96 -6.58
CA SER A 40 -10.49 1.27 -5.46
C SER A 40 -10.34 -0.24 -5.71
N ARG A 41 -11.33 -0.90 -6.33
CA ARG A 41 -11.25 -2.32 -6.72
C ARG A 41 -10.16 -2.56 -7.76
N THR A 42 -10.12 -1.72 -8.80
CA THR A 42 -9.09 -1.81 -9.85
C THR A 42 -7.70 -1.63 -9.27
N ILE A 43 -7.51 -0.70 -8.33
CA ILE A 43 -6.21 -0.51 -7.66
C ILE A 43 -5.85 -1.74 -6.80
N ALA A 44 -6.82 -2.36 -6.12
CA ALA A 44 -6.59 -3.57 -5.34
C ALA A 44 -6.16 -4.77 -6.21
N GLU A 45 -6.73 -4.92 -7.41
CA GLU A 45 -6.28 -5.93 -8.38
C GLU A 45 -4.85 -5.67 -8.84
N GLN A 46 -4.53 -4.42 -9.19
CA GLN A 46 -3.16 -4.01 -9.54
C GLN A 46 -2.17 -4.23 -8.39
N LEU A 47 -2.60 -4.06 -7.14
CA LEU A 47 -1.78 -4.37 -5.95
C LEU A 47 -1.50 -5.87 -5.82
N ARG A 48 -2.46 -6.74 -6.14
CA ARG A 48 -2.23 -8.21 -6.13
C ARG A 48 -1.22 -8.61 -7.20
N GLU A 49 -1.37 -8.08 -8.41
CA GLU A 49 -0.43 -8.33 -9.51
C GLU A 49 0.97 -7.85 -9.15
N ALA A 50 1.10 -6.60 -8.67
CA ALA A 50 2.39 -6.04 -8.27
C ALA A 50 3.04 -6.80 -7.09
N ALA A 51 2.24 -7.36 -6.17
CA ALA A 51 2.75 -8.19 -5.08
C ALA A 51 3.22 -9.57 -5.57
N ALA A 52 2.49 -10.18 -6.51
CA ALA A 52 2.83 -11.47 -7.10
C ALA A 52 4.10 -11.41 -7.98
N GLU A 53 4.31 -10.31 -8.69
CA GLU A 53 5.47 -10.11 -9.58
C GLU A 53 6.78 -9.83 -8.83
N GLY A 54 6.72 -9.41 -7.55
CA GLY A 54 7.88 -8.87 -6.85
C GLY A 54 7.86 -9.07 -5.34
N ALA A 55 7.78 -10.32 -4.87
CA ALA A 55 7.67 -10.72 -3.45
C ALA A 55 8.69 -10.11 -2.47
N ALA A 56 9.74 -9.42 -2.94
CA ALA A 56 10.67 -8.64 -2.13
C ALA A 56 10.26 -7.16 -2.07
N GLY A 57 9.22 -6.81 -1.30
CA GLY A 57 8.86 -5.41 -1.06
C GLY A 57 7.39 -5.13 -0.76
N ALA A 58 6.53 -6.15 -0.76
CA ALA A 58 5.17 -6.00 -0.25
C ALA A 58 5.19 -5.82 1.28
N PRO A 59 4.49 -4.82 1.83
CA PRO A 59 4.38 -4.65 3.27
C PRO A 59 3.61 -5.82 3.90
N HIS A 60 3.99 -6.19 5.12
CA HIS A 60 3.27 -7.21 5.89
C HIS A 60 1.82 -6.75 6.11
N GLY A 61 0.85 -7.64 5.92
CA GLY A 61 -0.57 -7.27 5.99
C GLY A 61 -1.19 -6.82 4.66
N LEU A 62 -0.43 -6.76 3.56
CA LEU A 62 -0.97 -6.37 2.25
C LEU A 62 -2.01 -7.38 1.73
N GLU A 63 -1.76 -8.68 1.86
CA GLU A 63 -2.71 -9.71 1.41
C GLU A 63 -4.02 -9.66 2.19
N GLU A 64 -3.93 -9.54 3.52
CA GLU A 64 -5.09 -9.40 4.41
C GLU A 64 -5.88 -8.13 4.12
N PHE A 65 -5.20 -7.02 3.83
CA PHE A 65 -5.83 -5.78 3.38
C PHE A 65 -6.58 -5.99 2.06
N LEU A 66 -5.94 -6.62 1.06
CA LEU A 66 -6.56 -6.87 -0.24
C LEU A 66 -7.73 -7.85 -0.15
N GLU A 67 -7.69 -8.80 0.79
CA GLU A 67 -8.82 -9.66 1.09
C GLU A 67 -9.97 -8.86 1.74
N ALA A 68 -9.67 -8.00 2.71
CA ALA A 68 -10.66 -7.14 3.36
C ALA A 68 -11.36 -6.21 2.35
N VAL A 69 -10.60 -5.61 1.42
CA VAL A 69 -11.14 -4.80 0.32
C VAL A 69 -12.05 -5.65 -0.58
N SER A 70 -11.65 -6.87 -0.94
CA SER A 70 -12.48 -7.75 -1.77
C SER A 70 -13.79 -8.11 -1.08
N ARG A 71 -13.74 -8.44 0.22
CA ARG A 71 -14.93 -8.82 1.00
C ARG A 71 -15.93 -7.68 1.10
N THR A 72 -15.47 -6.46 1.40
CA THR A 72 -16.33 -5.27 1.51
C THR A 72 -16.89 -4.84 0.17
N THR A 73 -16.12 -4.95 -0.92
CA THR A 73 -16.58 -4.57 -2.27
C THR A 73 -17.41 -5.64 -3.00
N ARG A 74 -17.48 -6.88 -2.49
CA ARG A 74 -18.10 -8.01 -3.21
C ARG A 74 -19.59 -7.84 -3.50
N LYS A 75 -20.32 -7.17 -2.60
CA LYS A 75 -21.78 -7.06 -2.69
C LYS A 75 -22.26 -5.87 -3.50
N GLY A 76 -21.47 -4.78 -3.54
CA GLY A 76 -21.73 -3.58 -4.33
C GLY A 76 -23.12 -2.98 -4.08
N GLN A 77 -23.15 -1.80 -3.45
CA GLN A 77 -24.35 -1.02 -3.11
C GLN A 77 -24.97 -1.31 -1.74
N THR A 78 -24.16 -1.54 -0.71
CA THR A 78 -24.67 -1.57 0.67
C THR A 78 -24.03 -0.46 1.51
N PRO A 79 -24.66 -0.02 2.62
CA PRO A 79 -24.02 0.85 3.61
C PRO A 79 -22.65 0.32 4.11
N GLU A 80 -22.41 -0.98 3.95
CA GLU A 80 -21.14 -1.68 4.22
C GLU A 80 -20.02 -1.23 3.26
N ASP A 81 -20.33 -0.62 2.10
CA ASP A 81 -19.34 0.06 1.25
C ASP A 81 -18.76 1.31 1.95
N ARG A 82 -19.42 1.88 2.97
CA ARG A 82 -18.78 2.92 3.82
C ARG A 82 -17.74 2.32 4.76
N GLU A 83 -17.80 1.03 5.09
CA GLU A 83 -16.74 0.36 5.86
C GLU A 83 -15.42 0.31 5.07
N LEU A 84 -15.44 0.43 3.73
CA LEU A 84 -14.22 0.64 2.92
C LEU A 84 -13.49 1.94 3.27
N LEU A 85 -14.21 2.99 3.67
CA LEU A 85 -13.58 4.22 4.16
C LEU A 85 -12.80 3.96 5.47
N GLY A 86 -13.26 3.00 6.27
CA GLY A 86 -12.53 2.51 7.46
C GLY A 86 -11.22 1.79 7.14
N LEU A 87 -11.00 1.39 5.88
CA LEU A 87 -9.74 0.78 5.42
C LEU A 87 -8.71 1.83 4.98
N ALA A 88 -9.06 3.12 4.92
CA ALA A 88 -8.15 4.19 4.51
C ALA A 88 -6.93 4.30 5.43
N ASP A 89 -7.13 4.15 6.74
CA ASP A 89 -6.04 4.14 7.72
C ASP A 89 -5.14 2.92 7.58
N TRP A 90 -5.68 1.77 7.16
CA TRP A 90 -4.88 0.58 6.89
C TRP A 90 -4.03 0.78 5.62
N ALA A 91 -4.60 1.30 4.55
CA ALA A 91 -3.84 1.66 3.34
C ALA A 91 -2.73 2.68 3.64
N HIS A 92 -3.01 3.67 4.50
CA HIS A 92 -2.02 4.63 4.98
C HIS A 92 -0.88 3.97 5.76
N ARG A 93 -1.18 3.05 6.68
CA ARG A 93 -0.14 2.29 7.43
C ARG A 93 0.74 1.46 6.50
N LEU A 94 0.15 0.73 5.55
CA LEU A 94 0.91 -0.06 4.57
C LEU A 94 1.82 0.83 3.71
N TYR A 95 1.34 2.01 3.32
CA TYR A 95 2.13 2.98 2.56
C TYR A 95 3.34 3.52 3.35
N GLU A 96 3.17 3.79 4.65
CA GLU A 96 4.28 4.20 5.52
C GLU A 96 5.25 3.04 5.81
N ASP A 97 4.76 1.80 5.95
CA ASP A 97 5.60 0.61 6.12
C ASP A 97 6.49 0.36 4.88
N CYS A 98 6.00 0.63 3.67
CA CYS A 98 6.83 0.62 2.47
C CYS A 98 8.03 1.58 2.58
N LYS A 99 7.84 2.79 3.12
CA LYS A 99 8.94 3.76 3.35
C LYS A 99 9.92 3.28 4.42
N GLY A 100 9.44 2.53 5.40
CA GLY A 100 10.26 1.94 6.46
C GLY A 100 11.13 0.77 5.97
N CYS A 101 10.63 -0.02 5.03
CA CYS A 101 11.34 -1.17 4.46
C CYS A 101 12.61 -0.76 3.70
N GLU A 102 12.61 0.40 3.01
CA GLU A 102 13.80 0.95 2.33
C GLU A 102 14.94 1.28 3.30
N LYS A 103 14.66 1.58 4.57
CA LYS A 103 15.70 1.93 5.56
C LYS A 103 16.44 0.73 6.14
N ARG A 104 15.88 -0.49 6.11
CA ARG A 104 16.53 -1.69 6.67
C ARG A 104 17.52 -2.38 5.73
N SER A 105 17.48 -2.07 4.43
CA SER A 105 18.42 -2.65 3.45
C SER A 105 19.81 -2.01 3.47
N VAL A 106 20.05 -1.02 4.34
CA VAL A 106 21.38 -0.44 4.59
C VAL A 106 21.86 -0.85 5.98
N ALA A 107 22.16 -2.14 6.16
CA ALA A 107 22.98 -2.57 7.29
C ALA A 107 24.45 -2.19 6.99
N PRO A 108 25.21 -1.64 7.97
CA PRO A 108 26.60 -1.25 7.75
C PRO A 108 27.44 -2.48 7.42
N LYS A 109 28.28 -2.37 6.38
CA LYS A 109 29.36 -3.34 6.10
C LYS A 109 30.13 -3.56 7.39
N VAL A 110 30.16 -4.79 7.87
CA VAL A 110 31.09 -5.24 8.90
C VAL A 110 32.48 -5.10 8.28
N GLU A 111 33.21 -4.05 8.67
CA GLU A 111 34.60 -3.87 8.30
C GLU A 111 35.43 -4.81 9.18
N GLU A 112 35.63 -6.03 8.69
CA GLU A 112 36.56 -6.99 9.27
C GLU A 112 38.00 -6.56 8.91
N SER A 113 38.55 -5.65 9.72
CA SER A 113 39.98 -5.34 9.72
C SER A 113 40.63 -6.09 10.88
N SER A 114 41.08 -7.33 10.64
CA SER A 114 42.11 -7.97 11.47
C SER A 114 43.41 -8.02 10.69
N THR A 115 44.21 -6.97 10.91
CA THR A 115 45.58 -6.85 10.40
C THR A 115 46.46 -7.98 10.96
N ILE A 116 47.14 -8.62 10.04
CA ILE A 116 48.06 -9.75 10.21
C ILE A 116 49.26 -9.25 11.03
N ALA A 117 49.58 -9.92 12.14
CA ALA A 117 50.82 -9.71 12.88
C ALA A 117 51.99 -10.26 12.05
N ALA A 118 52.98 -9.43 11.77
CA ALA A 118 54.28 -9.85 11.25
C ALA A 118 55.26 -9.94 12.43
N GLU A 119 55.82 -11.13 12.63
CA GLU A 119 57.10 -11.33 13.34
C GLU A 119 58.28 -11.04 12.39
#